data_AF-A0A939U5G7-F1
#
_entry.id   AF-A0A939U5G7-F1
#
_cell.length_a   1.000
_cell.length_b   1.000
_cell.length_c   1.000
_cell.angle_alpha   90.00
_cell.angle_beta   90.00
_cell.angle_gamma   90.00
#
_symmetry.space_group_name_H-M   'P 1'
#
loop_
_entity.id
_entity.type
_entity.pdbx_description
1 polymer ?
#
loop_
_entity_poly.entity_id
_entity_poly.type
_entity_poly.pdbx_seq_one_letter_code
_entity_poly.pdbx_strand_id
1 'polypeptide(L)'
;MFKASIFAVAALATVSLTSCSDDDDDDNKGEVVDAYGDAENLEYNSENAAAWGNYAVNVAKLLNDDSQALYNEWNNSFAKDFKAHNAASGYKSAVDCVNQILEGCIDIANEVGTAKIGEPVDYWTSNKKTQALYAVESWYSWHSRDDYKNNILSIANSLLGQPITGSPAKYDYKTAMSNGSLTQNSVIVKCMSNDKLRAASIAVWQNVGKAWSAIDAIPQPFRNNIGSKEAADAMDACAELVKSLEELNGLVADNLSEKDCQAIVDQFVDKVALPTYKDLAEKNKALLEAVQALQKSPSNATFEKACEAWLASRQPWETSEAFLFGPVSELGLDPNMDSWPLDQEGIVQVMKEQKWSSFQWSGEYDEESEAIEAAQSLRGFHTLEYLLFKDGKARTVK
;
A
#
# COMPACT_ATOMS: atom_id res chain seq x y z
N MET A 1 28.65 -7.01 0.45
CA MET A 1 28.39 -5.67 -0.11
C MET A 1 27.07 -5.23 0.48
N PHE A 2 27.07 -4.19 1.30
CA PHE A 2 25.82 -3.58 1.77
C PHE A 2 25.20 -2.89 0.56
N LYS A 3 24.17 -3.49 -0.04
CA LYS A 3 23.23 -2.72 -0.85
C LYS A 3 22.34 -2.03 0.16
N ALA A 4 22.50 -0.72 0.31
CA ALA A 4 21.41 0.09 0.84
C ALA A 4 20.25 -0.16 -0.12
N SER A 5 19.17 -0.74 0.37
CA SER A 5 17.90 -0.76 -0.35
C SER A 5 17.46 0.69 -0.44
N ILE A 6 17.88 1.36 -1.50
CA ILE A 6 17.20 2.55 -1.98
C ILE A 6 15.85 2.00 -2.38
N PHE A 7 14.82 2.24 -1.56
CA PHE A 7 13.46 2.16 -2.06
C PHE A 7 13.45 3.03 -3.31
N ALA A 8 13.21 2.40 -4.46
CA ALA A 8 12.82 3.12 -5.63
C ALA A 8 11.50 3.81 -5.25
N VAL A 9 11.61 5.05 -4.76
CA VAL A 9 10.66 6.08 -5.17
C VAL A 9 10.64 5.91 -6.68
N ALA A 10 9.55 5.34 -7.22
CA ALA A 10 9.35 5.28 -8.64
C ALA A 10 9.47 6.73 -9.11
N ALA A 11 10.66 7.08 -9.60
CA ALA A 11 10.90 8.36 -10.21
C ALA A 11 10.12 8.25 -11.51
N LEU A 12 8.84 8.66 -11.47
CA LEU A 12 8.04 8.83 -12.66
C LEU A 12 8.83 9.76 -13.56
N ALA A 13 9.48 9.17 -14.56
CA ALA A 13 9.96 9.90 -15.69
C ALA A 13 8.72 10.55 -16.29
N THR A 14 8.56 11.85 -16.07
CA THR A 14 7.60 12.63 -16.82
C THR A 14 7.96 12.48 -18.29
N VAL A 15 7.29 11.57 -19.00
CA VAL A 15 7.37 11.49 -20.45
C VAL A 15 6.63 12.72 -20.97
N SER A 16 7.33 13.85 -20.98
CA SER A 16 7.02 14.95 -21.88
C SER A 16 7.22 14.40 -23.29
N LEU A 17 6.11 14.05 -23.96
CA LEU A 17 6.10 13.82 -25.39
C LEU A 17 6.49 15.15 -26.06
N THR A 18 7.80 15.36 -26.26
CA THR A 18 8.29 16.42 -27.14
C THR A 18 8.02 15.98 -28.57
N SER A 19 6.86 16.38 -29.08
CA SER A 19 6.60 16.44 -30.52
C SER A 19 7.54 17.49 -31.13
N CYS A 20 8.61 17.05 -31.76
CA CYS A 20 9.37 17.90 -32.67
C CYS A 20 8.51 18.21 -33.90
N SER A 21 8.09 19.47 -34.06
CA SER A 21 7.94 20.07 -35.38
C SER A 21 8.36 21.53 -35.30
N ASP A 22 9.25 21.89 -36.23
CA ASP A 22 9.79 23.23 -36.43
C ASP A 22 8.72 24.32 -36.55
N ASP A 23 9.11 25.52 -36.13
CA ASP A 23 8.60 26.87 -36.45
C ASP A 23 7.28 26.96 -37.23
N ASP A 24 6.25 27.52 -36.60
CA ASP A 24 5.63 28.78 -37.05
C ASP A 24 4.63 29.28 -35.99
N ASP A 25 4.71 30.58 -35.69
CA ASP A 25 3.83 31.33 -34.81
C ASP A 25 2.35 31.13 -35.24
N ASP A 26 1.51 30.56 -34.37
CA ASP A 26 0.09 30.89 -34.39
C ASP A 26 -0.58 30.74 -33.01
N ASP A 27 -1.22 31.81 -32.59
CA ASP A 27 -1.98 31.95 -31.35
C ASP A 27 -3.19 31.00 -31.38
N ASN A 28 -3.05 29.80 -30.82
CA ASN A 28 -4.22 29.00 -30.46
C ASN A 28 -4.07 28.47 -29.04
N LYS A 29 -4.99 28.91 -28.17
CA LYS A 29 -5.14 28.40 -26.80
C LYS A 29 -5.45 26.92 -26.89
N GLY A 30 -4.40 26.09 -26.80
CA GLY A 30 -4.51 24.64 -26.74
C GLY A 30 -5.39 24.25 -25.56
N GLU A 31 -6.58 23.76 -25.88
CA GLU A 31 -7.40 22.96 -25.00
C GLU A 31 -6.53 21.80 -24.51
N VAL A 32 -6.40 21.65 -23.19
CA VAL A 32 -5.71 20.49 -22.60
C VAL A 32 -6.51 19.27 -23.04
N VAL A 33 -5.94 18.48 -23.95
CA VAL A 33 -6.54 17.23 -24.40
C VAL A 33 -6.72 16.34 -23.17
N ASP A 34 -7.96 15.96 -22.89
CA ASP A 34 -8.34 15.16 -21.73
C ASP A 34 -7.75 13.75 -21.86
N ALA A 35 -6.57 13.53 -21.26
CA ALA A 35 -5.85 12.26 -21.26
C ALA A 35 -6.59 11.11 -20.52
N TYR A 36 -7.84 11.34 -20.10
CA TYR A 36 -8.63 10.41 -19.30
C TYR A 36 -10.01 10.07 -19.91
N GLY A 37 -10.38 10.67 -21.05
CA GLY A 37 -11.77 10.71 -21.54
C GLY A 37 -12.46 9.35 -21.75
N ASP A 38 -11.85 8.39 -22.44
CA ASP A 38 -12.50 7.10 -22.76
C ASP A 38 -12.36 6.06 -21.65
N ALA A 39 -11.26 6.08 -20.89
CA ALA A 39 -11.00 5.12 -19.83
C ALA A 39 -11.78 5.45 -18.54
N GLU A 40 -11.93 6.72 -18.17
CA GLU A 40 -12.76 7.10 -17.02
C GLU A 40 -14.24 6.72 -17.25
N ASN A 41 -14.69 6.86 -18.48
CA ASN A 41 -16.10 6.70 -18.85
C ASN A 41 -16.48 5.28 -19.27
N LEU A 42 -15.57 4.31 -19.19
CA LEU A 42 -15.89 2.92 -19.51
C LEU A 42 -16.96 2.38 -18.55
N GLU A 43 -18.01 1.80 -19.13
CA GLU A 43 -19.16 1.28 -18.40
C GLU A 43 -19.37 -0.20 -18.72
N TYR A 44 -19.72 -0.99 -17.70
CA TYR A 44 -20.11 -2.37 -17.91
C TYR A 44 -21.43 -2.43 -18.69
N ASN A 45 -21.48 -3.24 -19.75
CA ASN A 45 -22.67 -3.46 -20.55
C ASN A 45 -22.64 -4.83 -21.24
N SER A 46 -23.72 -5.19 -21.93
CA SER A 46 -23.82 -6.49 -22.60
C SER A 46 -22.76 -6.77 -23.66
N GLU A 47 -22.18 -5.74 -24.30
CA GLU A 47 -21.18 -5.89 -25.37
C GLU A 47 -19.80 -6.23 -24.81
N ASN A 48 -19.43 -5.64 -23.66
CA ASN A 48 -18.12 -5.86 -23.03
C ASN A 48 -18.14 -6.85 -21.85
N ALA A 49 -19.32 -7.33 -21.43
CA ALA A 49 -19.50 -8.21 -20.27
C ALA A 49 -18.53 -9.40 -20.21
N ALA A 50 -18.34 -10.10 -21.33
CA ALA A 50 -17.47 -11.28 -21.39
C ALA A 50 -15.99 -10.89 -21.20
N ALA A 51 -15.52 -9.86 -21.91
CA ALA A 51 -14.16 -9.39 -21.80
C ALA A 51 -13.87 -8.81 -20.40
N TRP A 52 -14.82 -8.06 -19.83
CA TRP A 52 -14.73 -7.50 -18.49
C TRP A 52 -14.60 -8.59 -17.43
N GLY A 53 -15.49 -9.57 -17.45
CA GLY A 53 -15.45 -10.69 -16.51
C GLY A 53 -14.19 -11.53 -16.65
N ASN A 54 -13.71 -11.75 -17.87
CA ASN A 54 -12.44 -12.43 -18.13
C ASN A 54 -11.25 -11.65 -17.57
N TYR A 55 -11.20 -10.33 -17.77
CA TYR A 55 -10.11 -9.52 -17.24
C TYR A 55 -10.12 -9.53 -15.71
N ALA A 56 -11.27 -9.26 -15.09
CA ALA A 56 -11.41 -9.26 -13.64
C ALA A 56 -10.98 -10.60 -13.02
N VAL A 57 -11.39 -11.74 -13.59
CA VAL A 57 -10.97 -13.07 -13.11
C VAL A 57 -9.46 -13.30 -13.27
N ASN A 58 -8.85 -12.87 -14.38
CA ASN A 58 -7.41 -13.03 -14.55
C ASN A 58 -6.62 -12.18 -13.55
N VAL A 59 -7.02 -10.92 -13.31
CA VAL A 59 -6.38 -10.05 -12.30
C VAL A 59 -6.57 -10.62 -10.89
N ALA A 60 -7.79 -11.03 -10.52
CA ALA A 60 -8.06 -11.65 -9.22
C ALA A 60 -7.29 -12.96 -9.02
N LYS A 61 -7.07 -13.72 -10.10
CA LYS A 61 -6.26 -14.94 -10.04
C LYS A 61 -4.80 -14.62 -9.76
N LEU A 62 -4.25 -13.60 -10.44
CA LEU A 62 -2.88 -13.14 -10.20
C LEU A 62 -2.70 -12.64 -8.77
N LEU A 63 -3.62 -11.84 -8.24
CA LEU A 63 -3.62 -11.42 -6.82
C LEU A 63 -3.63 -12.62 -5.86
N ASN A 64 -4.45 -13.64 -6.13
CA ASN A 64 -4.44 -14.87 -5.34
C ASN A 64 -3.09 -15.59 -5.44
N ASP A 65 -2.55 -15.75 -6.64
CA ASP A 65 -1.31 -16.49 -6.85
C ASP A 65 -0.11 -15.77 -6.20
N ASP A 66 -0.02 -14.44 -6.35
CA ASP A 66 1.01 -13.59 -5.75
C ASP A 66 0.94 -13.59 -4.21
N SER A 67 -0.25 -13.39 -3.64
CA SER A 67 -0.42 -13.41 -2.18
C SER A 67 -0.15 -14.78 -1.56
N GLN A 68 -0.46 -15.87 -2.28
CA GLN A 68 -0.08 -17.22 -1.87
C GLN A 68 1.42 -17.43 -1.97
N ALA A 69 2.08 -16.95 -3.03
CA ALA A 69 3.53 -17.00 -3.13
C ALA A 69 4.19 -16.24 -1.96
N LEU A 70 3.70 -15.04 -1.66
CA LEU A 70 4.17 -14.22 -0.55
C LEU A 70 4.04 -14.94 0.79
N TYR A 71 2.83 -15.42 1.12
CA TYR A 71 2.60 -16.14 2.36
C TYR A 71 3.47 -17.40 2.46
N ASN A 72 3.58 -18.18 1.37
CA ASN A 72 4.38 -19.39 1.36
C ASN A 72 5.87 -19.11 1.55
N GLU A 73 6.42 -18.07 0.92
CA GLU A 73 7.84 -17.73 1.08
C GLU A 73 8.15 -17.29 2.52
N TRP A 74 7.28 -16.46 3.10
CA TRP A 74 7.37 -16.11 4.52
C TRP A 74 7.27 -17.34 5.42
N ASN A 75 6.23 -18.17 5.24
CA ASN A 75 5.92 -19.27 6.12
C ASN A 75 6.95 -20.40 6.06
N ASN A 76 7.52 -20.67 4.89
CA ASN A 76 8.39 -21.83 4.67
C ASN A 76 9.88 -21.47 4.81
N SER A 77 10.27 -20.23 4.53
CA SER A 77 11.67 -19.80 4.48
C SER A 77 11.90 -18.53 5.32
N PHE A 78 11.42 -17.38 4.83
CA PHE A 78 11.91 -16.08 5.27
C PHE A 78 11.64 -15.79 6.74
N ALA A 79 10.50 -16.21 7.31
CA ALA A 79 10.21 -16.02 8.73
C ALA A 79 11.23 -16.72 9.64
N LYS A 80 11.70 -17.91 9.25
CA LYS A 80 12.74 -18.63 10.00
C LYS A 80 14.07 -17.91 9.86
N ASP A 81 14.42 -17.48 8.66
CA ASP A 81 15.71 -16.84 8.40
C ASP A 81 15.81 -15.45 9.02
N PHE A 82 14.74 -14.65 8.97
CA PHE A 82 14.64 -13.34 9.61
C PHE A 82 14.76 -13.44 11.13
N LYS A 83 14.07 -14.41 11.77
CA LYS A 83 14.24 -14.69 13.21
C LYS A 83 15.63 -15.17 13.56
N ALA A 84 16.28 -15.89 12.66
CA ALA A 84 17.66 -16.35 12.84
C ALA A 84 18.72 -15.30 12.42
N HIS A 85 18.29 -14.14 11.90
CA HIS A 85 19.11 -13.02 11.47
C HIS A 85 20.38 -13.50 10.76
N ASN A 86 20.19 -14.21 9.64
CA ASN A 86 21.24 -14.93 8.94
C ASN A 86 21.47 -14.41 7.51
N ALA A 87 22.46 -14.97 6.83
CA ALA A 87 22.82 -14.55 5.48
C ALA A 87 21.69 -14.71 4.44
N ALA A 88 20.76 -15.66 4.64
CA ALA A 88 19.61 -15.86 3.75
C ALA A 88 18.54 -14.78 3.92
N SER A 89 18.39 -14.21 5.12
CA SER A 89 17.53 -13.05 5.33
C SER A 89 18.23 -11.71 5.06
N GLY A 90 19.56 -11.69 4.91
CA GLY A 90 20.34 -10.46 4.69
C GLY A 90 20.72 -9.69 5.97
N TYR A 91 20.17 -10.06 7.12
CA TYR A 91 20.42 -9.44 8.42
C TYR A 91 21.49 -10.20 9.22
N LYS A 92 22.29 -9.51 10.04
CA LYS A 92 23.42 -10.13 10.77
C LYS A 92 23.19 -10.22 12.28
N SER A 93 22.18 -9.52 12.79
CA SER A 93 21.85 -9.42 14.20
C SER A 93 20.35 -9.21 14.40
N ALA A 94 19.85 -9.43 15.62
CA ALA A 94 18.47 -9.11 15.92
C ALA A 94 18.24 -7.59 15.93
N VAL A 95 19.28 -6.80 16.24
CA VAL A 95 19.25 -5.33 16.10
C VAL A 95 19.02 -4.93 14.64
N ASP A 96 19.71 -5.54 13.68
CA ASP A 96 19.51 -5.27 12.24
C ASP A 96 18.04 -5.53 11.83
N CYS A 97 17.45 -6.62 12.32
CA CYS A 97 16.05 -6.95 12.05
C CYS A 97 15.08 -5.92 12.67
N VAL A 98 15.34 -5.43 13.89
CA VAL A 98 14.51 -4.37 14.50
C VAL A 98 14.67 -3.05 13.75
N ASN A 99 15.88 -2.72 13.29
CA ASN A 99 16.12 -1.54 12.45
C ASN A 99 15.31 -1.65 11.16
N GLN A 100 15.29 -2.81 10.49
CA GLN A 100 14.47 -3.01 9.30
C GLN A 100 12.97 -2.81 9.55
N ILE A 101 12.45 -3.29 10.68
CA ILE A 101 11.03 -3.09 11.05
C ILE A 101 10.75 -1.58 11.21
N LEU A 102 11.67 -0.83 11.81
CA LEU A 102 11.55 0.62 11.97
C LEU A 102 11.71 1.37 10.65
N GLU A 103 12.63 0.95 9.78
CA GLU A 103 12.78 1.48 8.42
C GLU A 103 11.49 1.31 7.62
N GLY A 104 10.90 0.11 7.58
CA GLY A 104 9.61 -0.08 6.91
C GLY A 104 8.48 0.79 7.48
N CYS A 105 8.49 1.07 8.79
CA CYS A 105 7.55 2.02 9.40
C CYS A 105 7.82 3.48 8.97
N ILE A 106 9.08 3.87 8.80
CA ILE A 106 9.49 5.19 8.33
C ILE A 106 9.07 5.36 6.88
N ASP A 107 9.36 4.38 6.03
CA ASP A 107 9.11 4.41 4.60
C ASP A 107 7.63 4.62 4.31
N ILE A 108 6.74 3.80 4.92
CA ILE A 108 5.31 3.95 4.70
C ILE A 108 4.72 5.22 5.32
N ALA A 109 5.25 5.69 6.46
CA ALA A 109 4.82 6.97 7.03
C ALA A 109 5.18 8.15 6.10
N ASN A 110 6.38 8.08 5.51
CA ASN A 110 6.84 9.05 4.53
C ASN A 110 5.99 8.99 3.26
N GLU A 111 5.81 7.80 2.68
CA GLU A 111 5.03 7.58 1.47
C GLU A 111 3.59 8.09 1.61
N VAL A 112 2.90 7.76 2.72
CA VAL A 112 1.55 8.27 2.98
C VAL A 112 1.53 9.81 3.01
N GLY A 113 2.50 10.43 3.69
CA GLY A 113 2.57 11.88 3.83
C GLY A 113 2.95 12.61 2.54
N THR A 114 3.95 12.12 1.82
CA THR A 114 4.58 12.84 0.70
C THR A 114 4.05 12.42 -0.65
N ALA A 115 3.73 11.13 -0.84
CA ALA A 115 3.24 10.60 -2.10
C ALA A 115 1.70 10.48 -2.08
N LYS A 116 1.14 9.59 -1.26
CA LYS A 116 -0.29 9.24 -1.32
C LYS A 116 -1.23 10.42 -1.02
N ILE A 117 -0.83 11.31 -0.11
CA ILE A 117 -1.52 12.58 0.19
C ILE A 117 -0.83 13.77 -0.49
N GLY A 118 0.51 13.85 -0.36
CA GLY A 118 1.29 15.01 -0.78
C GLY A 118 1.24 15.28 -2.29
N GLU A 119 1.40 14.28 -3.15
CA GLU A 119 1.41 14.49 -4.60
C GLU A 119 0.06 15.02 -5.13
N PRO A 120 -1.12 14.45 -4.75
CA PRO A 120 -2.40 15.06 -5.08
C PRO A 120 -2.51 16.51 -4.61
N VAL A 121 -2.05 16.81 -3.39
CA VAL A 121 -2.07 18.18 -2.83
C VAL A 121 -1.16 19.12 -3.62
N ASP A 122 0.02 18.68 -4.03
CA ASP A 122 0.97 19.45 -4.82
C ASP A 122 0.44 19.77 -6.22
N TYR A 123 -0.17 18.78 -6.90
CA TYR A 123 -0.88 19.04 -8.15
C TYR A 123 -2.05 20.00 -7.94
N TRP A 124 -2.82 19.82 -6.86
CA TRP A 124 -3.96 20.68 -6.56
C TRP A 124 -3.53 22.13 -6.34
N THR A 125 -2.50 22.38 -5.52
CA THR A 125 -2.00 23.72 -5.22
C THR A 125 -1.29 24.36 -6.41
N SER A 126 -0.69 23.55 -7.30
CA SER A 126 -0.12 23.98 -8.58
C SER A 126 -1.15 24.18 -9.70
N ASN A 127 -2.45 24.24 -9.38
CA ASN A 127 -3.56 24.41 -10.32
C ASN A 127 -3.70 23.31 -11.39
N LYS A 128 -3.11 22.12 -11.16
CA LYS A 128 -3.24 20.92 -12.00
C LYS A 128 -4.38 20.03 -11.48
N LYS A 129 -5.60 20.59 -11.43
CA LYS A 129 -6.76 19.99 -10.73
C LYS A 129 -7.13 18.59 -11.24
N THR A 130 -7.15 18.39 -12.55
CA THR A 130 -7.45 17.08 -13.15
C THR A 130 -6.42 16.03 -12.73
N GLN A 131 -5.12 16.34 -12.85
CA GLN A 131 -4.05 15.44 -12.43
C GLN A 131 -4.13 15.12 -10.94
N ALA A 132 -4.42 16.12 -10.08
CA ALA A 132 -4.62 15.91 -8.65
C ALA A 132 -5.73 14.88 -8.37
N LEU A 133 -6.86 14.97 -9.07
CA LEU A 133 -8.00 14.05 -8.89
C LEU A 133 -7.68 12.60 -9.30
N TYR A 134 -6.80 12.41 -10.28
CA TYR A 134 -6.41 11.08 -10.78
C TYR A 134 -5.19 10.49 -10.09
N ALA A 135 -4.39 11.31 -9.41
CA ALA A 135 -3.24 10.86 -8.63
C ALA A 135 -3.62 10.20 -7.29
N VAL A 136 -4.85 10.41 -6.81
CA VAL A 136 -5.29 9.86 -5.51
C VAL A 136 -5.44 8.35 -5.59
N GLU A 137 -4.57 7.60 -4.94
CA GLU A 137 -4.69 6.14 -4.80
C GLU A 137 -6.02 5.72 -4.17
N SER A 138 -6.58 4.56 -4.56
CA SER A 138 -7.84 4.01 -4.03
C SER A 138 -9.08 4.92 -4.23
N TRP A 139 -9.07 5.79 -5.23
CA TRP A 139 -10.17 6.73 -5.44
C TRP A 139 -11.39 6.13 -6.13
N TYR A 140 -11.27 5.05 -6.91
CA TYR A 140 -12.43 4.47 -7.61
C TYR A 140 -13.49 3.99 -6.64
N SER A 141 -13.05 3.45 -5.51
CA SER A 141 -13.87 2.98 -4.38
C SER A 141 -14.09 4.02 -3.27
N TRP A 142 -13.54 5.25 -3.43
CA TRP A 142 -13.48 6.26 -2.39
C TRP A 142 -12.83 5.75 -1.08
N HIS A 143 -11.86 4.85 -1.19
CA HIS A 143 -11.26 4.15 -0.04
C HIS A 143 -9.95 4.78 0.46
N SER A 144 -9.37 5.75 -0.25
CA SER A 144 -8.06 6.38 0.07
C SER A 144 -7.86 6.73 1.55
N ARG A 145 -8.87 7.29 2.22
CA ARG A 145 -8.74 7.64 3.65
C ARG A 145 -8.59 6.42 4.55
N ASP A 146 -9.36 5.37 4.27
CA ASP A 146 -9.32 4.13 5.06
C ASP A 146 -8.06 3.32 4.75
N ASP A 147 -7.64 3.34 3.49
CA ASP A 147 -6.35 2.82 3.01
C ASP A 147 -5.16 3.41 3.79
N TYR A 148 -5.01 4.74 3.73
CA TYR A 148 -3.86 5.41 4.35
C TYR A 148 -3.88 5.27 5.89
N LYS A 149 -5.08 5.19 6.49
CA LYS A 149 -5.22 4.85 7.92
C LYS A 149 -4.78 3.43 8.22
N ASN A 150 -5.06 2.47 7.34
CA ASN A 150 -4.60 1.10 7.48
C ASN A 150 -3.08 1.00 7.31
N ASN A 151 -2.46 1.85 6.49
CA ASN A 151 -0.99 1.98 6.44
C ASN A 151 -0.43 2.44 7.79
N ILE A 152 -1.01 3.47 8.42
CA ILE A 152 -0.60 3.89 9.78
C ILE A 152 -0.92 2.80 10.83
N LEU A 153 -1.98 2.02 10.62
CA LEU A 153 -2.28 0.86 11.46
C LEU A 153 -1.24 -0.26 11.30
N SER A 154 -0.67 -0.43 10.11
CA SER A 154 0.47 -1.32 9.86
C SER A 154 1.65 -0.94 10.76
N ILE A 155 2.01 0.34 10.82
CA ILE A 155 3.02 0.87 11.74
C ILE A 155 2.67 0.52 13.19
N ALA A 156 1.43 0.81 13.61
CA ALA A 156 0.99 0.53 14.98
C ALA A 156 1.12 -0.96 15.33
N ASN A 157 0.70 -1.84 14.43
CA ASN A 157 0.76 -3.30 14.61
C ASN A 157 2.22 -3.78 14.72
N SER A 158 3.10 -3.31 13.84
CA SER A 158 4.53 -3.62 13.84
C SER A 158 5.21 -3.20 15.14
N LEU A 159 4.95 -1.97 15.60
CA LEU A 159 5.56 -1.42 16.80
C LEU A 159 5.02 -2.02 18.10
N LEU A 160 3.75 -2.43 18.12
CA LEU A 160 3.12 -3.11 19.25
C LEU A 160 3.35 -4.63 19.25
N GLY A 161 3.84 -5.21 18.15
CA GLY A 161 4.01 -6.65 18.00
C GLY A 161 2.69 -7.42 18.12
N GLN A 162 1.55 -6.79 17.85
CA GLN A 162 0.22 -7.41 17.89
C GLN A 162 -0.76 -6.57 17.06
N PRO A 163 -1.74 -7.19 16.38
CA PRO A 163 -2.74 -6.46 15.63
C PRO A 163 -3.69 -5.71 16.57
N ILE A 164 -4.01 -4.47 16.22
CA ILE A 164 -5.07 -3.68 16.86
C ILE A 164 -6.11 -3.26 15.83
N THR A 165 -7.30 -2.88 16.30
CA THR A 165 -8.38 -2.36 15.45
C THR A 165 -8.73 -0.93 15.82
N GLY A 166 -8.98 -0.10 14.81
CA GLY A 166 -9.36 1.30 14.98
C GLY A 166 -8.21 2.18 15.44
N SER A 167 -8.55 3.41 15.88
CA SER A 167 -7.56 4.44 16.20
C SER A 167 -6.51 4.01 17.23
N PRO A 168 -5.20 4.07 16.89
CA PRO A 168 -4.12 3.90 17.85
C PRO A 168 -4.19 4.89 19.02
N ALA A 169 -4.73 6.10 18.81
CA ALA A 169 -4.86 7.12 19.86
C ALA A 169 -5.76 6.69 21.04
N LYS A 170 -6.61 5.68 20.86
CA LYS A 170 -7.46 5.11 21.94
C LYS A 170 -6.67 4.27 22.92
N TYR A 171 -5.50 3.77 22.54
CA TYR A 171 -4.66 2.97 23.42
C TYR A 171 -3.74 3.91 24.21
N ASP A 172 -4.17 4.27 25.41
CA ASP A 172 -3.28 4.89 26.39
C ASP A 172 -2.20 3.88 26.77
N TYR A 173 -0.99 4.09 26.26
CA TYR A 173 0.14 3.19 26.48
C TYR A 173 0.43 2.99 27.98
N LYS A 174 0.22 4.00 28.84
CA LYS A 174 0.48 3.86 30.29
C LYS A 174 -0.49 2.88 30.92
N THR A 175 -1.77 3.02 30.59
CA THR A 175 -2.80 2.09 31.04
C THR A 175 -2.62 0.71 30.42
N ALA A 176 -2.33 0.63 29.12
CA ALA A 176 -2.18 -0.62 28.39
C ALA A 176 -0.94 -1.44 28.81
N MET A 177 0.15 -0.78 29.22
CA MET A 177 1.30 -1.45 29.85
C MET A 177 0.99 -1.91 31.28
N SER A 178 0.33 -1.08 32.09
CA SER A 178 0.07 -1.40 33.51
C SER A 178 -0.99 -2.48 33.71
N ASN A 179 -1.95 -2.61 32.79
CA ASN A 179 -2.97 -3.65 32.83
C ASN A 179 -2.59 -4.93 32.05
N GLY A 180 -1.41 -4.96 31.42
CA GLY A 180 -0.91 -6.11 30.65
C GLY A 180 -1.59 -6.35 29.30
N SER A 181 -2.28 -5.35 28.73
CA SER A 181 -2.95 -5.48 27.42
C SER A 181 -1.99 -5.44 26.23
N LEU A 182 -0.76 -4.95 26.44
CA LEU A 182 0.30 -4.97 25.43
C LEU A 182 1.32 -6.06 25.77
N THR A 183 1.75 -6.79 24.74
CA THR A 183 2.90 -7.69 24.85
C THR A 183 4.15 -6.94 25.35
N GLN A 184 4.94 -7.60 26.20
CA GLN A 184 6.20 -7.06 26.71
C GLN A 184 7.35 -7.15 25.70
N ASN A 185 7.12 -7.87 24.59
CA ASN A 185 8.10 -8.14 23.55
C ASN A 185 7.83 -7.28 22.30
N SER A 186 7.50 -6.01 22.48
CA SER A 186 7.27 -5.07 21.38
C SER A 186 8.30 -3.95 21.40
N VAL A 187 8.49 -3.29 20.26
CA VAL A 187 9.38 -2.12 20.14
C VAL A 187 8.97 -1.07 21.17
N ILE A 188 7.68 -0.72 21.22
CA ILE A 188 7.16 0.30 22.13
C ILE A 188 7.44 -0.05 23.60
N VAL A 189 7.05 -1.25 24.05
CA VAL A 189 7.17 -1.58 25.48
C VAL A 189 8.64 -1.72 25.91
N LYS A 190 9.49 -2.32 25.06
CA LYS A 190 10.92 -2.46 25.34
C LYS A 190 11.62 -1.10 25.40
N CYS A 191 11.38 -0.24 24.41
CA CYS A 191 11.98 1.09 24.36
C CYS A 191 11.47 1.99 25.51
N MET A 192 10.17 1.94 25.84
CA MET A 192 9.63 2.69 26.99
C MET A 192 10.20 2.22 28.34
N SER A 193 10.58 0.94 28.44
CA SER A 193 11.20 0.39 29.66
C SER A 193 12.66 0.81 29.83
N ASN A 194 13.29 1.36 28.78
CA ASN A 194 14.67 1.83 28.79
C ASN A 194 14.74 3.36 28.95
N ASP A 195 15.44 3.85 29.97
CA ASP A 195 15.51 5.29 30.28
C ASP A 195 16.00 6.17 29.11
N LYS A 196 16.89 5.65 28.27
CA LYS A 196 17.45 6.40 27.13
C LYS A 196 16.51 6.43 25.91
N LEU A 197 15.66 5.42 25.76
CA LEU A 197 14.73 5.29 24.63
C LEU A 197 13.32 5.77 24.97
N ARG A 198 13.01 5.90 26.27
CA ARG A 198 11.65 6.15 26.76
C ARG A 198 11.00 7.37 26.13
N ALA A 199 11.71 8.49 26.07
CA ALA A 199 11.16 9.74 25.54
C ALA A 199 10.83 9.61 24.04
N ALA A 200 11.78 9.11 23.24
CA ALA A 200 11.59 8.89 21.80
C ALA A 200 10.45 7.90 21.52
N SER A 201 10.38 6.79 22.27
CA SER A 201 9.31 5.80 22.10
C SER A 201 7.92 6.34 22.45
N ILE A 202 7.80 7.19 23.48
CA ILE A 202 6.55 7.89 23.79
C ILE A 202 6.16 8.84 22.66
N ALA A 203 7.11 9.59 22.11
CA ALA A 203 6.87 10.52 21.01
C ALA A 203 6.36 9.78 19.76
N VAL A 204 7.00 8.67 19.38
CA VAL A 204 6.55 7.80 18.29
C VAL A 204 5.11 7.35 18.51
N TRP A 205 4.79 6.78 19.67
CA TRP A 205 3.44 6.28 19.93
C TRP A 205 2.37 7.38 19.84
N GLN A 206 2.67 8.57 20.35
CA GLN A 206 1.78 9.72 20.23
C GLN A 206 1.60 10.15 18.78
N ASN A 207 2.67 10.18 17.99
CA ASN A 207 2.62 10.61 16.60
C ASN A 207 1.93 9.58 15.69
N VAL A 208 2.02 8.27 15.98
CA VAL A 208 1.20 7.24 15.31
C VAL A 208 -0.29 7.54 15.50
N GLY A 209 -0.71 7.84 16.73
CA GLY A 209 -2.10 8.20 17.03
C GLY A 209 -2.54 9.50 16.35
N LYS A 210 -1.67 10.52 16.30
CA LYS A 210 -1.94 11.79 15.61
C LYS A 210 -2.07 11.61 14.10
N ALA A 211 -1.12 10.94 13.45
CA ALA A 211 -1.13 10.72 12.01
C ALA A 211 -2.40 10.00 11.58
N TRP A 212 -2.74 8.89 12.25
CA TRP A 212 -3.98 8.16 12.00
C TRP A 212 -5.23 9.06 12.13
N SER A 213 -5.28 9.86 13.20
CA SER A 213 -6.44 10.73 13.48
C SER A 213 -6.54 11.91 12.52
N ALA A 214 -5.41 12.44 12.04
CA ALA A 214 -5.38 13.52 11.06
C ALA A 214 -5.86 13.04 9.68
N ILE A 215 -5.44 11.85 9.25
CA ILE A 215 -5.95 11.20 8.03
C ILE A 215 -7.47 10.94 8.18
N ASP A 216 -7.92 10.46 9.34
CA ASP A 216 -9.35 10.25 9.62
C ASP A 216 -10.14 11.58 9.61
N ALA A 217 -9.50 12.71 9.92
CA ALA A 217 -10.17 14.01 9.91
C ALA A 217 -10.39 14.57 8.50
N ILE A 218 -9.66 14.10 7.47
CA ILE A 218 -9.89 14.50 6.08
C ILE A 218 -11.36 14.25 5.72
N PRO A 219 -12.10 15.20 5.10
CA PRO A 219 -13.48 14.94 4.73
C PRO A 219 -13.57 13.86 3.63
N GLN A 220 -14.54 12.95 3.78
CA GLN A 220 -14.75 11.84 2.85
C GLN A 220 -15.50 12.30 1.58
N PRO A 221 -15.04 11.94 0.36
CA PRO A 221 -13.77 11.26 0.03
C PRO A 221 -12.60 12.26 -0.07
N PHE A 222 -11.36 11.79 0.18
CA PHE A 222 -10.15 12.61 0.03
C PHE A 222 -10.04 13.24 -1.36
N ARG A 223 -10.35 12.50 -2.44
CA ARG A 223 -10.37 13.01 -3.83
C ARG A 223 -11.15 14.33 -3.99
N ASN A 224 -12.26 14.50 -3.27
CA ASN A 224 -13.08 15.72 -3.37
C ASN A 224 -12.64 16.82 -2.40
N ASN A 225 -11.66 16.54 -1.55
CA ASN A 225 -11.22 17.38 -0.44
C ASN A 225 -9.69 17.50 -0.40
N ILE A 226 -9.01 17.37 -1.55
CA ILE A 226 -7.54 17.41 -1.66
C ILE A 226 -6.99 18.70 -1.08
N GLY A 227 -7.57 19.86 -1.43
CA GLY A 227 -7.13 21.15 -0.91
C GLY A 227 -7.62 21.52 0.49
N SER A 228 -8.11 20.57 1.28
CA SER A 228 -8.61 20.82 2.63
C SER A 228 -7.48 21.14 3.61
N LYS A 229 -7.80 21.83 4.71
CA LYS A 229 -6.83 22.05 5.79
C LYS A 229 -6.44 20.71 6.43
N GLU A 230 -7.40 19.79 6.53
CA GLU A 230 -7.24 18.48 7.11
C GLU A 230 -6.26 17.61 6.32
N ALA A 231 -6.22 17.73 4.99
CA ALA A 231 -5.20 17.07 4.16
C ALA A 231 -3.79 17.59 4.48
N ALA A 232 -3.61 18.91 4.60
CA ALA A 232 -2.33 19.49 5.00
C ALA A 232 -1.93 19.08 6.44
N ASP A 233 -2.88 19.07 7.38
CA ASP A 233 -2.65 18.63 8.75
C ASP A 233 -2.26 17.13 8.81
N ALA A 234 -2.80 16.29 7.91
CA ALA A 234 -2.42 14.89 7.79
C ALA A 234 -0.98 14.71 7.27
N MET A 235 -0.57 15.51 6.28
CA MET A 235 0.82 15.53 5.79
C MET A 235 1.80 15.93 6.92
N ASP A 236 1.50 17.00 7.64
CA ASP A 236 2.31 17.46 8.78
C ASP A 236 2.42 16.39 9.87
N ALA A 237 1.30 15.72 10.19
CA ALA A 237 1.30 14.66 11.19
C ALA A 237 2.11 13.41 10.76
N CYS A 238 2.10 13.07 9.47
CA CYS A 238 2.94 12.01 8.92
C CYS A 238 4.43 12.40 8.98
N ALA A 239 4.77 13.65 8.65
CA ALA A 239 6.14 14.15 8.76
C ALA A 239 6.65 14.16 10.22
N GLU A 240 5.81 14.52 11.19
CA GLU A 240 6.14 14.40 12.62
C GLU A 240 6.39 12.94 13.04
N LEU A 241 5.59 12.01 12.50
CA LEU A 241 5.75 10.58 12.74
C LEU A 241 7.09 10.08 12.19
N VAL A 242 7.39 10.36 10.92
CA VAL A 242 8.68 10.03 10.27
C VAL A 242 9.85 10.48 11.14
N LYS A 243 9.89 11.77 11.49
CA LYS A 243 10.96 12.33 12.32
C LYS A 243 11.13 11.60 13.65
N SER A 244 10.03 11.27 14.33
CA SER A 244 10.09 10.56 15.61
C SER A 244 10.55 9.10 15.46
N LEU A 245 10.19 8.44 14.36
CA LEU A 245 10.64 7.08 14.05
C LEU A 245 12.14 7.06 13.72
N GLU A 246 12.63 8.01 12.93
CA GLU A 246 14.07 8.18 12.65
C GLU A 246 14.88 8.41 13.93
N GLU A 247 14.39 9.27 14.83
CA GLU A 247 15.01 9.52 16.13
C GLU A 247 15.06 8.23 16.97
N LEU A 248 13.95 7.49 17.05
CA LEU A 248 13.92 6.22 17.79
C LEU A 248 14.87 5.20 17.17
N ASN A 249 14.85 5.03 15.85
CA ASN A 249 15.69 4.07 15.12
C ASN A 249 17.18 4.35 15.36
N GLY A 250 17.59 5.63 15.26
CA GLY A 250 18.98 6.05 15.53
C GLY A 250 19.46 5.77 16.96
N LEU A 251 18.55 5.57 17.91
CA LEU A 251 18.89 5.25 19.30
C LEU A 251 18.85 3.73 19.59
N VAL A 252 18.08 2.94 18.84
CA VAL A 252 17.83 1.52 19.15
C VAL A 252 19.12 0.71 19.15
N ALA A 253 19.97 0.89 18.13
CA ALA A 253 21.19 0.09 17.97
C ALA A 253 22.16 0.18 19.17
N ASP A 254 22.24 1.34 19.83
CA ASP A 254 23.16 1.57 20.95
C ASP A 254 22.55 1.24 22.32
N ASN A 255 21.22 1.06 22.40
CA ASN A 255 20.51 1.09 23.67
C ASN A 255 19.57 -0.10 23.92
N LEU A 256 19.20 -0.88 22.91
CA LEU A 256 18.55 -2.18 23.09
C LEU A 256 19.56 -3.33 23.04
N SER A 257 19.33 -4.35 23.86
CA SER A 257 20.17 -5.56 23.85
C SER A 257 19.74 -6.51 22.73
N GLU A 258 20.67 -7.29 22.18
CA GLU A 258 20.36 -8.37 21.22
C GLU A 258 19.25 -9.31 21.73
N LYS A 259 19.23 -9.59 23.03
CA LYS A 259 18.19 -10.44 23.63
C LYS A 259 16.80 -9.78 23.57
N ASP A 260 16.72 -8.48 23.83
CA ASP A 260 15.44 -7.76 23.74
C ASP A 260 15.01 -7.61 22.28
N CYS A 261 15.94 -7.32 21.37
CA CYS A 261 15.68 -7.28 19.94
C CYS A 261 15.21 -8.64 19.41
N GLN A 262 15.83 -9.74 19.82
CA GLN A 262 15.38 -11.09 19.42
C GLN A 262 13.93 -11.34 19.85
N ALA A 263 13.57 -10.96 21.07
CA ALA A 263 12.20 -11.11 21.56
C ALA A 263 11.19 -10.28 20.75
N ILE A 264 11.59 -9.07 20.31
CA ILE A 264 10.79 -8.22 19.42
C ILE A 264 10.61 -8.89 18.05
N VAL A 265 11.69 -9.39 17.46
CA VAL A 265 11.68 -10.02 16.13
C VAL A 265 10.79 -11.27 16.15
N ASP A 266 10.94 -12.13 17.14
CA ASP A 266 10.11 -13.34 17.29
C ASP A 266 8.63 -12.97 17.41
N GLN A 267 8.31 -11.98 18.24
CA GLN A 267 6.94 -11.50 18.44
C GLN A 267 6.36 -10.89 17.16
N PHE A 268 7.10 -10.02 16.48
CA PHE A 268 6.67 -9.37 15.24
C PHE A 268 6.36 -10.41 14.15
N VAL A 269 7.29 -11.35 13.91
CA VAL A 269 7.11 -12.38 12.89
C VAL A 269 5.89 -13.26 13.20
N ASP A 270 5.79 -13.76 14.43
CA ASP A 270 4.79 -14.77 14.78
C ASP A 270 3.39 -14.18 15.01
N LYS A 271 3.27 -12.88 15.33
CA LYS A 271 2.00 -12.24 15.71
C LYS A 271 1.55 -11.13 14.79
N VAL A 272 2.41 -10.63 13.89
CA VAL A 272 2.08 -9.57 12.93
C VAL A 272 2.29 -10.06 11.52
N ALA A 273 3.54 -10.21 11.05
CA ALA A 273 3.82 -10.45 9.63
C ALA A 273 3.19 -11.75 9.10
N LEU A 274 3.45 -12.91 9.73
CA LEU A 274 2.91 -14.19 9.26
C LEU A 274 1.38 -14.25 9.30
N PRO A 275 0.70 -13.86 10.40
CA PRO A 275 -0.76 -13.81 10.41
C PRO A 275 -1.35 -12.86 9.36
N THR A 276 -0.75 -11.68 9.13
CA THR A 276 -1.23 -10.72 8.14
C THR A 276 -1.14 -11.29 6.72
N TYR A 277 -0.01 -11.87 6.33
CA TYR A 277 0.11 -12.47 4.99
C TYR A 277 -0.75 -13.71 4.81
N LYS A 278 -0.99 -14.48 5.87
CA LYS A 278 -1.95 -15.58 5.83
C LYS A 278 -3.37 -15.06 5.58
N ASP A 279 -3.79 -14.03 6.31
CA ASP A 279 -5.11 -13.41 6.15
C ASP A 279 -5.26 -12.80 4.75
N LEU A 280 -4.22 -12.14 4.22
CA LEU A 280 -4.18 -11.66 2.84
C LEU A 280 -4.42 -12.80 1.83
N ALA A 281 -3.69 -13.91 1.94
CA ALA A 281 -3.83 -15.05 1.04
C ALA A 281 -5.22 -15.70 1.12
N GLU A 282 -5.79 -15.83 2.32
CA GLU A 282 -7.15 -16.37 2.52
C GLU A 282 -8.22 -15.44 1.93
N LYS A 283 -8.08 -14.11 2.12
CA LYS A 283 -9.04 -13.14 1.59
C LYS A 283 -8.90 -12.90 0.10
N ASN A 284 -7.70 -12.96 -0.48
CA ASN A 284 -7.52 -12.90 -1.94
C ASN A 284 -8.09 -14.14 -2.63
N LYS A 285 -8.06 -15.31 -1.99
CA LYS A 285 -8.79 -16.48 -2.47
C LYS A 285 -10.30 -16.24 -2.47
N ALA A 286 -10.85 -15.68 -1.40
CA ALA A 286 -12.28 -15.34 -1.33
C ALA A 286 -12.68 -14.27 -2.37
N LEU A 287 -11.80 -13.29 -2.62
CA LEU A 287 -11.95 -12.30 -3.69
C LEU A 287 -12.01 -12.97 -5.07
N LEU A 288 -11.11 -13.90 -5.38
CA LEU A 288 -11.15 -14.67 -6.62
C LEU A 288 -12.48 -15.42 -6.78
N GLU A 289 -12.96 -16.08 -5.73
CA GLU A 289 -14.25 -16.79 -5.74
C GLU A 289 -15.43 -15.83 -5.99
N ALA A 290 -15.42 -14.63 -5.39
CA ALA A 290 -16.44 -13.61 -5.59
C ALA A 290 -16.42 -13.04 -7.03
N VAL A 291 -15.24 -12.80 -7.59
CA VAL A 291 -15.07 -12.29 -8.96
C VAL A 291 -15.45 -13.35 -10.01
N GLN A 292 -15.14 -14.63 -9.76
CA GLN A 292 -15.62 -15.75 -10.59
C GLN A 292 -17.16 -15.87 -10.55
N ALA A 293 -17.78 -15.64 -9.39
CA ALA A 293 -19.23 -15.61 -9.27
C ALA A 293 -19.85 -14.45 -10.07
N LEU A 294 -19.22 -13.26 -10.02
CA LEU A 294 -19.59 -12.10 -10.84
C LEU A 294 -19.50 -12.41 -12.33
N GLN A 295 -18.40 -12.97 -12.81
CA GLN A 295 -18.24 -13.36 -14.22
C GLN A 295 -19.33 -14.35 -14.67
N LYS A 296 -19.64 -15.35 -13.83
CA LYS A 296 -20.60 -16.41 -14.17
C LYS A 296 -22.05 -15.92 -14.20
N SER A 297 -22.42 -14.98 -13.32
CA SER A 297 -23.78 -14.49 -13.18
C SER A 297 -23.81 -12.99 -12.90
N PRO A 298 -23.50 -12.14 -13.90
CA PRO A 298 -23.38 -10.71 -13.68
C PRO A 298 -24.69 -10.08 -13.21
N SER A 299 -24.62 -9.34 -12.10
CA SER A 299 -25.72 -8.61 -11.47
C SER A 299 -25.17 -7.54 -10.53
N ASN A 300 -25.99 -6.57 -10.13
CA ASN A 300 -25.59 -5.59 -9.12
C ASN A 300 -25.17 -6.28 -7.80
N ALA A 301 -25.93 -7.30 -7.37
CA ALA A 301 -25.63 -8.04 -6.14
C ALA A 301 -24.28 -8.80 -6.21
N THR A 302 -23.89 -9.31 -7.38
CA THR A 302 -22.58 -9.95 -7.53
C THR A 302 -21.44 -8.93 -7.64
N PHE A 303 -21.69 -7.73 -8.18
CA PHE A 303 -20.73 -6.63 -8.12
C PHE A 303 -20.49 -6.17 -6.69
N GLU A 304 -21.56 -5.95 -5.91
CA GLU A 304 -21.49 -5.60 -4.48
C GLU A 304 -20.68 -6.64 -3.69
N LYS A 305 -20.93 -7.94 -3.89
CA LYS A 305 -20.15 -9.00 -3.24
C LYS A 305 -18.67 -9.01 -3.62
N ALA A 306 -18.35 -8.75 -4.89
CA ALA A 306 -16.96 -8.65 -5.32
C ALA A 306 -16.28 -7.41 -4.73
N CYS A 307 -16.99 -6.30 -4.62
CA CYS A 307 -16.53 -5.08 -3.96
C CYS A 307 -16.28 -5.29 -2.45
N GLU A 308 -17.20 -5.96 -1.76
CA GLU A 308 -17.04 -6.34 -0.35
C GLU A 308 -15.82 -7.23 -0.14
N ALA A 309 -15.62 -8.22 -1.03
CA ALA A 309 -14.45 -9.10 -0.97
C ALA A 309 -13.14 -8.35 -1.26
N TRP A 310 -13.17 -7.35 -2.17
CA TRP A 310 -12.00 -6.51 -2.47
C TRP A 310 -11.62 -5.66 -1.26
N LEU A 311 -12.58 -4.98 -0.63
CA LEU A 311 -12.33 -4.21 0.60
C LEU A 311 -11.81 -5.10 1.74
N ALA A 312 -12.36 -6.30 1.87
CA ALA A 312 -11.91 -7.25 2.88
C ALA A 312 -10.45 -7.68 2.66
N SER A 313 -10.06 -7.95 1.41
CA SER A 313 -8.70 -8.41 1.08
C SER A 313 -7.68 -7.28 0.99
N ARG A 314 -8.11 -6.04 0.71
CA ARG A 314 -7.28 -4.83 0.87
C ARG A 314 -6.82 -4.63 2.30
N GLN A 315 -7.69 -4.83 3.29
CA GLN A 315 -7.36 -4.56 4.69
C GLN A 315 -6.07 -5.25 5.19
N PRO A 316 -5.80 -6.56 4.99
CA PRO A 316 -4.52 -7.16 5.35
C PRO A 316 -3.35 -6.74 4.45
N TRP A 317 -3.59 -6.36 3.20
CA TRP A 317 -2.55 -5.75 2.35
C TRP A 317 -2.11 -4.39 2.91
N GLU A 318 -3.07 -3.49 3.13
CA GLU A 318 -2.82 -2.12 3.63
C GLU A 318 -2.19 -2.13 5.03
N THR A 319 -2.61 -3.09 5.86
CA THR A 319 -2.01 -3.32 7.18
C THR A 319 -0.71 -4.14 7.14
N SER A 320 -0.14 -4.37 5.95
CA SER A 320 1.19 -4.96 5.75
C SER A 320 2.25 -4.00 5.20
N GLU A 321 1.85 -2.79 4.80
CA GLU A 321 2.73 -1.86 4.09
C GLU A 321 3.91 -1.32 4.94
N ALA A 322 3.86 -1.41 6.27
CA ALA A 322 5.00 -1.09 7.14
C ALA A 322 6.11 -2.17 7.15
N PHE A 323 5.93 -3.26 6.39
CA PHE A 323 6.91 -4.34 6.31
C PHE A 323 7.03 -4.89 4.88
N LEU A 324 7.08 -4.00 3.88
CA LEU A 324 7.37 -4.31 2.49
C LEU A 324 8.85 -4.64 2.22
N PHE A 325 9.41 -5.55 3.02
CA PHE A 325 10.77 -6.06 2.87
C PHE A 325 10.81 -7.57 2.72
N GLY A 326 11.95 -8.11 2.28
CA GLY A 326 12.10 -9.52 1.99
C GLY A 326 11.26 -9.94 0.77
N PRO A 327 10.54 -11.07 0.82
CA PRO A 327 9.92 -11.68 -0.36
C PRO A 327 9.00 -10.76 -1.18
N VAL A 328 8.27 -9.85 -0.52
CA VAL A 328 7.33 -8.96 -1.22
C VAL A 328 8.05 -7.97 -2.15
N SER A 329 9.23 -7.50 -1.74
CA SER A 329 10.07 -6.61 -2.54
C SER A 329 10.96 -7.40 -3.51
N GLU A 330 11.65 -8.43 -3.01
CA GLU A 330 12.66 -9.18 -3.79
C GLU A 330 12.08 -9.96 -4.98
N LEU A 331 10.80 -10.37 -4.90
CA LEU A 331 10.13 -11.13 -5.95
C LEU A 331 9.27 -10.24 -6.86
N GLY A 332 9.32 -8.92 -6.69
CA GLY A 332 8.48 -7.96 -7.45
C GLY A 332 6.99 -8.12 -7.16
N LEU A 333 6.64 -8.66 -6.00
CA LEU A 333 5.26 -8.97 -5.63
C LEU A 333 4.48 -7.72 -5.21
N ASP A 334 5.17 -6.72 -4.66
CA ASP A 334 4.59 -5.42 -4.34
C ASP A 334 3.95 -4.75 -5.57
N PRO A 335 4.73 -4.34 -6.60
CA PRO A 335 4.12 -3.76 -7.81
C PRO A 335 3.24 -4.76 -8.59
N ASN A 336 3.44 -6.08 -8.48
CA ASN A 336 2.49 -7.04 -9.07
C ASN A 336 1.09 -6.97 -8.46
N MET A 337 1.02 -6.67 -7.17
CA MET A 337 -0.23 -6.65 -6.43
C MET A 337 -0.79 -5.23 -6.29
N ASP A 338 0.04 -4.18 -6.32
CA ASP A 338 -0.43 -2.85 -5.93
C ASP A 338 0.16 -1.65 -6.67
N SER A 339 0.57 -1.80 -7.93
CA SER A 339 0.99 -0.64 -8.73
C SER A 339 -0.06 0.47 -8.79
N TRP A 340 0.43 1.69 -8.54
CA TRP A 340 -0.28 2.95 -8.74
C TRP A 340 0.71 4.02 -9.24
N PRO A 341 0.36 4.87 -10.23
CA PRO A 341 -0.88 4.90 -11.00
C PRO A 341 -0.97 3.76 -12.04
N LEU A 342 -2.18 3.54 -12.57
CA LEU A 342 -2.45 2.53 -13.60
C LEU A 342 -2.31 3.10 -15.02
N ASP A 343 -1.95 2.24 -15.97
CA ASP A 343 -2.17 2.50 -17.40
C ASP A 343 -3.63 2.23 -17.77
N GLN A 344 -4.50 3.20 -17.49
CA GLN A 344 -5.94 3.09 -17.72
C GLN A 344 -6.29 2.88 -19.21
N GLU A 345 -5.53 3.48 -20.13
CA GLU A 345 -5.70 3.27 -21.56
C GLU A 345 -5.33 1.84 -21.95
N GLY A 346 -4.22 1.33 -21.42
CA GLY A 346 -3.80 -0.05 -21.58
C GLY A 346 -4.81 -1.06 -21.02
N ILE A 347 -5.46 -0.77 -19.89
CA ILE A 347 -6.55 -1.59 -19.34
C ILE A 347 -7.71 -1.67 -20.35
N VAL A 348 -8.14 -0.54 -20.90
CA VAL A 348 -9.19 -0.50 -21.93
C VAL A 348 -8.77 -1.29 -23.18
N GLN A 349 -7.50 -1.14 -23.60
CA GLN A 349 -6.99 -1.83 -24.78
C GLN A 349 -6.90 -3.35 -24.58
N VAL A 350 -6.38 -3.80 -23.44
CA VAL A 350 -6.34 -5.23 -23.07
C VAL A 350 -7.74 -5.82 -23.05
N MET A 351 -8.74 -5.08 -22.53
CA MET A 351 -10.12 -5.53 -22.52
C MET A 351 -10.69 -5.66 -23.94
N LYS A 352 -10.44 -4.68 -24.82
CA LYS A 352 -10.89 -4.69 -26.22
C LYS A 352 -10.25 -5.83 -27.02
N GLU A 353 -8.94 -6.01 -26.89
CA GLU A 353 -8.17 -7.02 -27.62
C GLU A 353 -8.24 -8.43 -27.01
N GLN A 354 -8.64 -8.53 -25.73
CA GLN A 354 -8.60 -9.75 -24.94
C GLN A 354 -7.19 -10.38 -24.86
N LYS A 355 -6.16 -9.53 -24.81
CA LYS A 355 -4.75 -9.92 -24.79
C LYS A 355 -4.26 -10.14 -23.35
N TRP A 356 -4.73 -11.21 -22.72
CA TRP A 356 -4.49 -11.49 -21.28
C TRP A 356 -3.03 -11.72 -20.88
N SER A 357 -2.13 -11.91 -21.84
CA SER A 357 -0.69 -12.02 -21.58
C SER A 357 -0.03 -10.65 -21.37
N SER A 358 -0.69 -9.53 -21.68
CA SER A 358 -0.09 -8.19 -21.59
C SER A 358 0.25 -7.75 -20.16
N PHE A 359 -0.38 -8.34 -19.15
CA PHE A 359 -0.13 -8.04 -17.73
C PHE A 359 0.52 -9.24 -17.00
N GLN A 360 1.20 -10.10 -17.76
CA GLN A 360 1.97 -11.22 -17.23
C GLN A 360 3.44 -11.06 -17.63
N TRP A 361 4.33 -11.39 -16.70
CA TRP A 361 5.77 -11.46 -16.94
C TRP A 361 6.34 -12.72 -16.29
N SER A 362 7.54 -13.09 -16.69
CA SER A 362 8.24 -14.29 -16.19
C SER A 362 9.74 -14.05 -16.21
N GLY A 363 10.45 -14.71 -15.31
CA GLY A 363 11.90 -14.55 -15.15
C GLY A 363 12.24 -14.08 -13.75
N GLU A 364 13.48 -13.66 -13.56
CA GLU A 364 13.89 -12.96 -12.35
C GLU A 364 13.31 -11.54 -12.38
N TYR A 365 12.90 -11.04 -11.22
CA TYR A 365 12.44 -9.66 -11.09
C TYR A 365 13.61 -8.71 -11.34
N ASP A 366 13.36 -7.70 -12.17
CA ASP A 366 14.28 -6.61 -12.46
C ASP A 366 13.51 -5.30 -12.34
N GLU A 367 13.82 -4.51 -11.31
CA GLU A 367 13.16 -3.24 -11.01
C GLU A 367 13.37 -2.18 -12.10
N GLU A 368 14.39 -2.33 -12.95
CA GLU A 368 14.68 -1.42 -14.06
C GLU A 368 13.99 -1.86 -15.37
N SER A 369 13.24 -2.98 -15.36
CA SER A 369 12.61 -3.51 -16.57
C SER A 369 11.30 -2.81 -16.91
N GLU A 370 11.34 -1.93 -17.91
CA GLU A 370 10.15 -1.27 -18.47
C GLU A 370 9.05 -2.26 -18.89
N ALA A 371 9.43 -3.46 -19.32
CA ALA A 371 8.48 -4.50 -19.72
C ALA A 371 7.74 -5.14 -18.52
N ILE A 372 8.43 -5.27 -17.37
CA ILE A 372 7.81 -5.74 -16.13
C ILE A 372 6.91 -4.64 -15.57
N GLU A 373 7.39 -3.40 -15.52
CA GLU A 373 6.62 -2.23 -15.07
C GLU A 373 5.33 -2.06 -15.87
N ALA A 374 5.41 -2.13 -17.21
CA ALA A 374 4.24 -2.04 -18.08
C ALA A 374 3.22 -3.18 -17.86
N ALA A 375 3.68 -4.37 -17.46
CA ALA A 375 2.78 -5.46 -17.10
C ALA A 375 2.15 -5.26 -15.71
N GLN A 376 2.88 -4.65 -14.78
CA GLN A 376 2.47 -4.38 -13.40
C GLN A 376 1.39 -3.29 -13.32
N SER A 377 1.50 -2.23 -14.13
CA SER A 377 0.50 -1.15 -14.21
C SER A 377 -0.87 -1.56 -14.79
N LEU A 378 -1.00 -2.81 -15.23
CA LEU A 378 -2.21 -3.40 -15.83
C LEU A 378 -2.82 -4.54 -14.97
N ARG A 379 -2.35 -4.73 -13.73
CA ARG A 379 -2.83 -5.78 -12.80
C ARG A 379 -2.97 -5.22 -11.38
N GLY A 380 -3.04 -6.11 -10.40
CA GLY A 380 -3.10 -5.74 -8.99
C GLY A 380 -4.47 -5.27 -8.51
N PHE A 381 -4.51 -4.84 -7.25
CA PHE A 381 -5.69 -4.41 -6.54
C PHE A 381 -6.38 -3.25 -7.23
N HIS A 382 -5.63 -2.23 -7.64
CA HIS A 382 -6.20 -1.04 -8.26
C HIS A 382 -6.76 -1.29 -9.65
N THR A 383 -6.18 -2.19 -10.45
CA THR A 383 -6.82 -2.62 -11.72
C THR A 383 -8.16 -3.29 -11.44
N LEU A 384 -8.21 -4.17 -10.44
CA LEU A 384 -9.46 -4.82 -10.06
C LEU A 384 -10.46 -3.83 -9.45
N GLU A 385 -9.98 -2.83 -8.69
CA GLU A 385 -10.77 -1.72 -8.17
C GLU A 385 -11.43 -0.94 -9.31
N TYR A 386 -10.66 -0.55 -10.33
CA TYR A 386 -11.15 0.11 -11.53
C TYR A 386 -12.26 -0.70 -12.23
N LEU A 387 -12.11 -2.03 -12.28
CA LEU A 387 -13.09 -2.96 -12.88
C LEU A 387 -14.34 -3.19 -12.02
N LEU A 388 -14.28 -2.97 -10.71
CA LEU A 388 -15.38 -3.25 -9.78
C LEU A 388 -16.12 -2.00 -9.33
N PHE A 389 -15.43 -0.87 -9.20
CA PHE A 389 -15.95 0.36 -8.64
C PHE A 389 -15.98 1.50 -9.66
N LYS A 390 -16.89 2.45 -9.43
CA LYS A 390 -16.93 3.75 -10.08
C LYS A 390 -17.53 4.77 -9.11
N ASP A 391 -16.88 5.91 -8.95
CA ASP A 391 -17.34 7.02 -8.10
C ASP A 391 -17.75 6.60 -6.69
N GLY A 392 -16.93 5.75 -6.05
CA GLY A 392 -17.14 5.29 -4.67
C GLY A 392 -18.22 4.22 -4.51
N LYS A 393 -18.68 3.62 -5.61
CA LYS A 393 -19.76 2.63 -5.59
C LYS A 393 -19.41 1.43 -6.45
N ALA A 394 -20.00 0.28 -6.11
CA ALA A 394 -20.00 -0.87 -7.00
C ALA A 394 -20.59 -0.48 -8.36
N ARG A 395 -19.93 -0.92 -9.44
CA ARG A 395 -20.47 -0.78 -10.80
C ARG A 395 -21.79 -1.55 -10.92
N THR A 396 -22.63 -1.11 -11.85
CA THR A 396 -23.95 -1.70 -12.08
C THR A 396 -24.02 -2.33 -13.46
N VAL A 397 -24.84 -3.37 -13.59
CA VAL A 397 -25.17 -3.93 -14.92
C VAL A 397 -26.12 -2.97 -15.65
N LYS A 398 -25.83 -2.68 -16.92
CA LYS A 398 -26.66 -1.81 -17.78
C LYS A 398 -27.47 -2.60 -18.79
#